data_AF-A0A5D0PG61-F1
#
_entry.id   AF-A0A5D0PG61-F1
#
_cell.length_a   1.000
_cell.length_b   1.000
_cell.length_c   1.000
_cell.angle_alpha   90.00
_cell.angle_beta   90.00
_cell.angle_gamma   90.00
#
_symmetry.space_group_name_H-M   'P 1'
#
loop_
_entity.id
_entity.type
_entity.pdbx_description
1 polymer ?
#
loop_
_entity_poly.entity_id
_entity_poly.type
_entity_poly.pdbx_seq_one_letter_code
_entity_poly.pdbx_strand_id
1 'polypeptide(L)'
;MTDERRQRGLEMMARVYGWEVHDGPGDFFGVTVDHLFADIWSRPGLSMRDRRLLLVGVLAAKGLNDVLDIQIPAALGNDELTAGELREIAIFLTHYIGWPLGAKLSVQIDTLIAAHEKRRASEQG
;
A
#
# COMPACT_ATOMS: atom_id res chain seq x y z
N MET A 1 27.15 -5.60 12.84
CA MET A 1 26.89 -4.49 11.90
C MET A 1 25.72 -4.92 11.07
N THR A 2 24.53 -4.36 11.30
CA THR A 2 23.43 -4.48 10.34
C THR A 2 23.95 -3.96 9.00
N ASP A 3 23.79 -4.76 7.96
CA ASP A 3 24.17 -4.37 6.59
C ASP A 3 23.48 -3.04 6.26
N GLU A 4 24.21 -2.07 5.70
CA GLU A 4 23.66 -0.77 5.31
C GLU A 4 22.44 -0.95 4.38
N ARG A 5 22.44 -2.03 3.57
CA ARG A 5 21.29 -2.44 2.76
C ARG A 5 20.08 -2.80 3.61
N ARG A 6 20.26 -3.59 4.67
CA ARG A 6 19.19 -3.99 5.59
C ARG A 6 18.54 -2.77 6.22
N GLN A 7 19.36 -1.83 6.69
CA GLN A 7 18.88 -0.60 7.32
C GLN A 7 18.02 0.23 6.35
N ARG A 8 18.51 0.50 5.13
CA ARG A 8 17.74 1.21 4.10
C ARG A 8 16.45 0.49 3.73
N GLY A 9 16.48 -0.84 3.69
CA GLY A 9 15.30 -1.67 3.46
C GLY A 9 14.24 -1.50 4.54
N LEU A 10 14.63 -1.54 5.81
CA LEU A 10 13.71 -1.35 6.94
C LEU A 10 13.09 0.05 6.93
N GLU A 11 13.90 1.08 6.66
CA GLU A 11 13.43 2.46 6.52
C GLU A 11 12.43 2.62 5.38
N MET A 12 12.71 2.02 4.21
CA MET A 12 11.78 2.05 3.09
C MET A 12 10.51 1.24 3.38
N MET A 13 10.62 0.10 4.04
CA MET A 13 9.48 -0.72 4.42
C MET A 13 8.54 0.04 5.38
N ALA A 14 9.11 0.69 6.40
CA ALA A 14 8.36 1.54 7.32
C ALA A 14 7.69 2.70 6.57
N ARG A 15 8.39 3.34 5.62
CA ARG A 15 7.82 4.38 4.77
C ARG A 15 6.66 3.87 3.91
N VAL A 16 6.78 2.69 3.30
CA VAL A 16 5.73 2.12 2.43
C VAL A 16 4.46 1.79 3.22
N TYR A 17 4.59 1.30 4.44
CA TYR A 17 3.45 0.88 5.26
C TYR A 17 2.91 1.98 6.18
N GLY A 18 3.69 2.99 6.51
CA GLY A 18 3.27 4.08 7.40
C GLY A 18 3.23 3.68 8.88
N TRP A 19 3.92 2.60 9.28
CA TRP A 19 4.08 2.19 10.67
C TRP A 19 5.51 1.74 10.96
N GLU A 20 5.86 1.67 12.24
CA GLU A 20 7.18 1.22 12.67
C GLU A 20 7.38 -0.27 12.33
N VAL A 21 8.53 -0.59 11.73
CA VAL A 21 8.90 -1.95 11.33
C VAL A 21 10.17 -2.33 12.07
N HIS A 22 10.12 -3.45 12.79
CA HIS A 22 11.28 -4.04 13.44
C HIS A 22 11.93 -5.09 12.54
N ASP A 23 13.26 -5.24 12.67
CA ASP A 23 13.98 -6.30 11.95
C ASP A 23 13.54 -7.68 12.45
N GLY A 24 13.49 -8.64 11.54
CA GLY A 24 12.92 -9.96 11.75
C GLY A 24 13.87 -11.07 11.32
N PRO A 25 13.77 -12.27 11.93
CA PRO A 25 14.63 -13.39 11.58
C PRO A 25 14.22 -14.04 10.26
N GLY A 26 15.17 -14.74 9.64
CA GLY A 26 14.93 -15.67 8.54
C GLY A 26 15.07 -15.08 7.14
N ASP A 27 15.41 -15.96 6.19
CA ASP A 27 15.79 -15.57 4.83
C ASP A 27 14.65 -14.89 4.07
N PHE A 28 13.39 -15.31 4.29
CA PHE A 28 12.25 -14.71 3.60
C PHE A 28 12.05 -13.24 3.98
N PHE A 29 12.10 -12.93 5.29
CA PHE A 29 12.05 -11.55 5.77
C PHE A 29 13.28 -10.79 5.24
N GLY A 30 14.44 -11.44 5.26
CA GLY A 30 15.67 -10.82 4.79
C GLY A 30 15.64 -10.43 3.33
N VAL A 31 15.27 -11.33 2.43
CA VAL A 31 15.16 -11.01 0.99
C VAL A 31 14.07 -9.96 0.74
N THR A 32 12.98 -9.97 1.51
CA THR A 32 11.94 -8.95 1.41
C THR A 32 12.48 -7.56 1.75
N VAL A 33 13.21 -7.43 2.86
CA VAL A 33 13.77 -6.14 3.28
C VAL A 33 14.95 -5.73 2.41
N ASP A 34 15.92 -6.61 2.24
CA ASP A 34 17.19 -6.33 1.58
C ASP A 34 17.07 -6.13 0.08
N HIS A 35 16.05 -6.69 -0.57
CA HIS A 35 15.88 -6.56 -2.03
C HIS A 35 14.59 -5.82 -2.41
N LEU A 36 13.41 -6.28 -1.96
CA LEU A 36 12.16 -5.64 -2.37
C LEU A 36 12.10 -4.19 -1.87
N PHE A 37 12.37 -3.95 -0.59
CA PHE A 37 12.28 -2.59 -0.03
C PHE A 37 13.55 -1.78 -0.28
N ALA A 38 14.74 -2.33 -0.01
CA ALA A 38 15.97 -1.58 -0.18
C ALA A 38 16.23 -1.21 -1.66
N ASP A 39 15.99 -2.15 -2.58
CA ASP A 39 16.34 -1.97 -3.99
C ASP A 39 15.11 -1.62 -4.85
N ILE A 40 14.04 -2.42 -4.85
CA ILE A 40 12.96 -2.27 -5.84
C ILE A 40 12.08 -1.03 -5.57
N TRP A 41 11.65 -0.81 -4.32
CA TRP A 41 10.85 0.37 -3.96
C TRP A 41 11.63 1.68 -4.07
N SER A 42 12.96 1.64 -3.87
CA SER A 42 13.84 2.82 -3.89
C SER A 42 14.32 3.23 -5.28
N ARG A 43 14.05 2.44 -6.34
CA ARG A 43 14.54 2.75 -7.70
C ARG A 43 14.07 4.11 -8.22
N PRO A 44 14.86 4.82 -9.04
CA PRO A 44 14.36 6.01 -9.72
C PRO A 44 13.36 5.64 -10.83
N GLY A 45 12.58 6.62 -11.29
CA GLY A 45 11.74 6.51 -12.49
C GLY A 45 10.23 6.53 -12.23
N LEU A 46 9.79 6.13 -11.04
CA LEU A 46 8.40 6.27 -10.59
C LEU A 46 8.38 6.95 -9.22
N SER A 47 7.31 7.68 -8.92
CA SER A 47 7.05 8.17 -7.57
C SER A 47 6.50 7.06 -6.66
N MET A 48 6.38 7.32 -5.35
CA MET A 48 5.66 6.43 -4.43
C MET A 48 4.19 6.27 -4.84
N ARG A 49 3.55 7.39 -5.19
CA ARG A 49 2.17 7.41 -5.69
C ARG A 49 2.00 6.56 -6.94
N ASP A 50 2.89 6.66 -7.92
CA ASP A 50 2.78 5.88 -9.16
C ASP A 50 2.95 4.38 -8.91
N ARG A 51 3.87 3.99 -8.01
CA ARG A 51 3.99 2.59 -7.58
C ARG A 51 2.73 2.10 -6.88
N ARG A 52 2.13 2.94 -6.03
CA ARG A 52 0.89 2.60 -5.33
C ARG A 52 -0.24 2.36 -6.31
N LEU A 53 -0.39 3.22 -7.33
CA LEU A 53 -1.38 3.04 -8.40
C LEU A 53 -1.21 1.70 -9.13
N LEU A 54 0.02 1.37 -9.53
CA LEU A 54 0.31 0.09 -10.19
C LEU A 54 -0.01 -1.11 -9.29
N LEU A 55 0.43 -1.05 -8.04
CA LEU A 55 0.23 -2.13 -7.09
C LEU A 55 -1.26 -2.33 -6.78
N VAL A 56 -2.01 -1.27 -6.46
CA VAL A 56 -3.46 -1.33 -6.22
C VAL A 56 -4.18 -1.92 -7.44
N GLY A 57 -3.82 -1.47 -8.66
CA GLY A 57 -4.39 -2.00 -9.89
C GLY A 57 -4.17 -3.51 -10.07
N VAL A 58 -2.94 -3.98 -9.84
CA VAL A 58 -2.61 -5.41 -9.94
C VAL A 58 -3.32 -6.23 -8.85
N LEU A 59 -3.37 -5.74 -7.61
CA LEU A 59 -4.02 -6.43 -6.50
C LEU A 59 -5.54 -6.54 -6.74
N ALA A 60 -6.16 -5.46 -7.22
CA ALA A 60 -7.57 -5.45 -7.60
C ALA A 60 -7.86 -6.45 -8.72
N ALA A 61 -7.06 -6.42 -9.80
CA ALA A 61 -7.22 -7.35 -10.92
C ALA A 61 -7.04 -8.83 -10.53
N LYS A 62 -6.23 -9.10 -9.50
CA LYS A 62 -6.01 -10.45 -8.96
C LYS A 62 -6.95 -10.84 -7.81
N GLY A 63 -7.83 -9.93 -7.36
CA GLY A 63 -8.71 -10.16 -6.21
C GLY A 63 -7.97 -10.37 -4.89
N LEU A 64 -6.77 -9.81 -4.73
CA LEU A 64 -5.93 -9.95 -3.53
C LEU A 64 -6.34 -8.94 -2.44
N ASN A 65 -7.57 -9.10 -1.95
CA ASN A 65 -8.23 -8.15 -1.04
C ASN A 65 -7.49 -7.99 0.29
N ASP A 66 -6.92 -9.06 0.87
CA ASP A 66 -6.19 -9.00 2.14
C ASP A 66 -4.95 -8.08 2.04
N VAL A 67 -4.34 -8.01 0.85
CA VAL A 67 -3.22 -7.11 0.60
C VAL A 67 -3.72 -5.68 0.35
N LEU A 68 -4.88 -5.51 -0.28
CA LEU A 68 -5.52 -4.19 -0.43
C LEU A 68 -5.89 -3.57 0.92
N ASP A 69 -6.31 -4.38 1.90
CA ASP A 69 -6.58 -3.94 3.28
C ASP A 69 -5.34 -3.35 3.98
N ILE A 70 -4.15 -3.64 3.48
CA ILE A 70 -2.88 -3.06 3.95
C ILE A 70 -2.48 -1.85 3.11
N GLN A 71 -2.54 -1.98 1.79
CA GLN A 71 -2.00 -0.99 0.86
C GLN A 71 -2.84 0.29 0.77
N ILE A 72 -4.17 0.18 0.84
CA ILE A 72 -5.07 1.35 0.76
C ILE A 72 -4.94 2.25 2.00
N PRO A 73 -4.97 1.72 3.25
CA PRO A 73 -4.76 2.56 4.42
C PRO A 73 -3.38 3.21 4.47
N ALA A 74 -2.33 2.50 4.02
CA ALA A 74 -0.99 3.07 3.92
C ALA A 74 -0.95 4.21 2.89
N ALA A 75 -1.58 4.05 1.73
CA ALA A 75 -1.67 5.10 0.71
C ALA A 75 -2.39 6.36 1.23
N LEU A 76 -3.47 6.19 1.99
CA LEU A 76 -4.20 7.29 2.64
C LEU A 76 -3.37 7.94 3.75
N GLY A 77 -2.73 7.15 4.60
CA GLY A 77 -1.91 7.64 5.72
C GLY A 77 -0.66 8.40 5.28
N ASN A 78 -0.08 8.01 4.14
CA ASN A 78 1.08 8.65 3.56
C ASN A 78 0.73 9.81 2.61
N ASP A 79 -0.55 10.18 2.50
CA ASP A 79 -1.07 11.18 1.57
C ASP A 79 -0.66 10.92 0.09
N GLU A 80 -0.51 9.65 -0.29
CA GLU A 80 -0.14 9.24 -1.64
C GLU A 80 -1.35 9.20 -2.59
N LEU A 81 -2.52 8.85 -2.04
CA LEU A 81 -3.80 8.83 -2.75
C LEU A 81 -4.90 9.37 -1.83
N THR A 82 -5.77 10.19 -2.41
CA THR A 82 -6.94 10.70 -1.70
C THR A 82 -8.11 9.71 -1.74
N ALA A 83 -9.06 9.88 -0.82
CA ALA A 83 -10.33 9.14 -0.82
C ALA A 83 -11.09 9.25 -2.16
N GLY A 84 -11.06 10.44 -2.78
CA GLY A 84 -11.67 10.67 -4.10
C GLY A 84 -10.99 9.88 -5.21
N GLU A 85 -9.65 9.90 -5.27
CA GLU A 85 -8.88 9.15 -6.27
C GLU A 85 -9.07 7.63 -6.12
N LEU A 86 -9.14 7.11 -4.89
CA LEU A 86 -9.41 5.69 -4.66
C LEU A 86 -10.77 5.25 -5.18
N ARG A 87 -11.82 6.05 -4.95
CA ARG A 87 -13.15 5.80 -5.52
C ARG A 87 -13.13 5.82 -7.05
N GLU A 88 -12.42 6.77 -7.64
CA GLU A 88 -12.27 6.85 -9.10
C GLU A 88 -11.55 5.62 -9.67
N ILE A 89 -10.52 5.11 -8.97
CA ILE A 89 -9.83 3.87 -9.34
C ILE A 89 -10.81 2.69 -9.38
N ALA A 90 -11.70 2.56 -8.39
CA ALA A 90 -12.70 1.48 -8.40
C ALA A 90 -13.67 1.60 -9.58
N ILE A 91 -14.17 2.82 -9.86
CA ILE A 91 -15.04 3.09 -11.00
C ILE A 91 -14.35 2.69 -12.31
N PHE A 92 -13.12 3.16 -12.51
CA PHE A 92 -12.36 2.87 -13.72
C PHE A 92 -12.06 1.37 -13.86
N LEU A 93 -11.45 0.75 -12.85
CA LEU A 93 -11.02 -0.64 -12.91
C LEU A 93 -12.19 -1.61 -13.10
N THR A 94 -13.37 -1.33 -12.56
CA THR A 94 -14.57 -2.17 -12.73
C THR A 94 -14.85 -2.51 -14.21
N HIS A 95 -14.54 -1.59 -15.12
CA HIS A 95 -14.73 -1.77 -16.57
C HIS A 95 -13.69 -2.73 -17.21
N TYR A 96 -12.53 -2.93 -16.57
CA TYR A 96 -11.44 -3.75 -17.08
C TYR A 96 -11.29 -5.09 -16.35
N ILE A 97 -11.64 -5.13 -15.06
CA ILE A 97 -11.51 -6.33 -14.22
C ILE A 97 -12.86 -7.04 -14.00
N GLY A 98 -13.95 -6.44 -14.48
CA GLY A 98 -15.31 -6.94 -14.36
C GLY A 98 -15.98 -6.61 -13.03
N TRP A 99 -17.32 -6.62 -13.07
CA TRP A 99 -18.17 -6.26 -11.93
C TRP A 99 -17.93 -7.06 -10.64
N PRO A 100 -17.67 -8.38 -10.64
CA PRO A 100 -17.46 -9.13 -9.40
C PRO A 100 -16.29 -8.61 -8.56
N LEU A 101 -15.16 -8.31 -9.22
CA LEU A 101 -13.97 -7.76 -8.54
C LEU A 101 -14.14 -6.27 -8.27
N GLY A 102 -14.66 -5.52 -9.24
CA GLY A 102 -14.86 -4.07 -9.14
C GLY A 102 -15.82 -3.66 -8.01
N ALA A 103 -16.98 -4.33 -7.89
CA ALA A 103 -17.93 -4.05 -6.82
C ALA A 103 -17.36 -4.37 -5.44
N LYS A 104 -16.59 -5.46 -5.32
CA LYS A 104 -15.90 -5.81 -4.07
C LYS A 104 -14.86 -4.74 -3.70
N LEU A 105 -14.05 -4.30 -4.66
CA LEU A 105 -13.07 -3.22 -4.46
C LEU A 105 -13.74 -1.92 -4.02
N SER A 106 -14.86 -1.52 -4.66
CA SER A 106 -15.59 -0.30 -4.31
C SER A 106 -16.05 -0.31 -2.85
N VAL A 107 -16.69 -1.40 -2.41
CA VAL A 107 -17.14 -1.54 -1.01
C VAL A 107 -15.97 -1.54 -0.04
N GLN A 108 -14.87 -2.21 -0.40
CA GLN A 108 -13.67 -2.26 0.42
C GLN A 108 -13.05 -0.87 0.58
N ILE A 109 -12.91 -0.11 -0.50
CA ILE A 109 -12.37 1.26 -0.47
C ILE A 109 -13.18 2.17 0.46
N ASP A 110 -14.51 2.16 0.34
CA ASP A 110 -15.35 3.01 1.20
C ASP A 110 -15.23 2.63 2.68
N THR A 111 -15.14 1.33 2.97
CA THR A 111 -14.94 0.83 4.34
C THR A 111 -13.62 1.32 4.92
N LEU A 112 -12.54 1.26 4.14
CA LEU A 112 -11.20 1.66 4.57
C LEU A 112 -11.05 3.17 4.69
N ILE A 113 -11.71 3.94 3.83
CA ILE A 113 -11.80 5.41 3.94
C ILE A 113 -12.49 5.79 5.25
N ALA A 114 -13.67 5.22 5.53
CA ALA A 114 -14.40 5.52 6.75
C ALA A 114 -13.59 5.17 8.01
N ALA A 115 -12.87 4.04 8.00
CA ALA A 115 -11.98 3.67 9.08
C ALA A 115 -10.81 4.65 9.26
N HIS A 116 -10.21 5.10 8.15
CA HIS A 116 -9.12 6.08 8.16
C HIS A 116 -9.57 7.45 8.69
N GLU A 117 -10.72 7.95 8.23
CA GLU A 117 -11.31 9.22 8.69
C GLU A 117 -11.61 9.18 10.20
N LYS A 118 -12.19 8.06 10.69
CA LYS A 118 -12.46 7.86 12.11
C LYS A 118 -11.17 7.90 12.95
N ARG A 119 -10.09 7.24 12.49
CA ARG A 119 -8.79 7.27 13.18
C ARG A 119 -8.21 8.68 13.23
N ARG A 120 -8.23 9.42 12.12
CA ARG A 120 -7.74 10.80 12.08
C ARG A 120 -8.54 11.74 12.99
N ALA A 121 -9.85 11.56 13.08
CA ALA A 121 -10.68 12.33 14.00
C ALA A 121 -10.33 12.05 15.47
N SER A 122 -10.02 10.79 15.82
CA SER A 122 -9.60 10.43 17.19
C SER A 122 -8.20 10.89 17.57
N GLU A 123 -7.32 11.14 16.60
CA GLU A 123 -5.96 11.66 16.84
C GLU A 123 -5.94 13.20 17.00
N GLN A 124 -7.00 13.87 16.53
CA GLN A 124 -7.12 15.34 16.54
C GLN A 124 -7.96 15.88 17.70
N GLY A 125 -8.66 15.02 18.44
CA GLY A 125 -9.49 15.36 19.60
C GLY A 125 -8.80 15.03 20.92
#